data_AF-E3LGW7-F1
#
_entry.id   AF-E3LGW7-F1
#
_cell.length_a   1.000
_cell.length_b   1.000
_cell.length_c   1.000
_cell.angle_alpha   90.00
_cell.angle_beta   90.00
_cell.angle_gamma   90.00
#
_symmetry.space_group_name_H-M   'P 1'
#
loop_
_entity.id
_entity.type
_entity.pdbx_description
1 polymer ?
#
loop_
_entity_poly.entity_id
_entity_poly.type
_entity_poly.pdbx_seq_one_letter_code
_entity_poly.pdbx_strand_id
1 'polypeptide(L)'
;MEIIDVEKEEKCLTCYLPGDSKEEDIDIHLVHLFNYLSDMFNNKNITFWIRPFRIITSHFLFSNLHFESCKFLKIVGEEHDILSNDGVSRLLEVLKPTVGITLNCRVEEGFQSRSHLSLSRLLVTNGKWFSFDDLLKIGCEVACFKNHSFTEEDVKKFINHWMDGSNPKLMHLRLHGFNLTPNWENILEGIEVWDEGKSRRPKSFKIPYVYRVEEINCQNGLDFKRRTDGKIGTVMHQSGTLDFLVWYDLQA
;
A
#
# COMPACT_ATOMS: atom_id res chain seq x y z
N MET A 1 1.90 6.73 10.87
CA MET A 1 3.13 6.06 10.38
C MET A 1 4.19 7.12 10.19
N GLU A 2 4.93 7.41 11.26
CA GLU A 2 6.29 7.95 11.12
C GLU A 2 7.06 6.91 10.31
N ILE A 3 7.64 7.37 9.20
CA ILE A 3 8.76 6.67 8.60
C ILE A 3 9.90 6.96 9.58
N ILE A 4 9.94 6.22 10.68
CA ILE A 4 11.18 6.12 11.44
C ILE A 4 12.06 5.29 10.52
N ASP A 5 12.87 5.99 9.72
CA ASP A 5 14.15 5.49 9.26
C ASP A 5 14.94 5.17 10.53
N VAL A 6 14.70 3.97 11.07
CA VAL A 6 15.73 3.32 11.84
C VAL A 6 16.74 2.91 10.78
N GLU A 7 17.68 3.80 10.48
CA GLU A 7 18.94 3.48 9.81
C GLU A 7 19.64 2.41 10.66
N LYS A 8 19.19 1.16 10.54
CA LYS A 8 20.08 0.02 10.75
C LYS A 8 21.11 0.13 9.65
N GLU A 9 22.39 0.01 9.98
CA GLU A 9 23.49 -0.10 9.01
C GLU A 9 23.12 -1.13 7.94
N GLU A 10 22.56 -0.67 6.82
CA GLU A 10 22.26 -1.51 5.68
C GLU A 10 23.59 -1.86 5.05
N LYS A 11 23.85 -3.16 4.84
CA LYS A 11 25.04 -3.62 4.12
C LYS A 11 24.98 -3.01 2.72
N CYS A 12 25.83 -2.03 2.45
CA CYS A 12 25.89 -1.33 1.17
C CYS A 12 26.83 -2.06 0.21
N LEU A 13 26.39 -2.26 -1.04
CA LEU A 13 27.26 -2.63 -2.15
C LEU A 13 27.70 -1.35 -2.87
N THR A 14 28.96 -0.98 -2.74
CA THR A 14 29.52 0.19 -3.43
C THR A 14 30.26 -0.24 -4.69
N CYS A 15 29.91 0.35 -5.82
CA CYS A 15 30.63 0.18 -7.08
C CYS A 15 31.27 1.52 -7.48
N TYR A 16 32.51 1.50 -7.97
CA TYR A 16 33.21 2.68 -8.46
C TYR A 16 33.07 2.76 -9.98
N LEU A 17 32.56 3.89 -10.47
CA LEU A 17 32.45 4.18 -11.90
C LEU A 17 33.45 5.28 -12.26
N PRO A 18 34.10 5.21 -13.44
CA PRO A 18 34.97 6.28 -13.95
C PRO A 18 34.26 7.64 -13.95
N GLY A 19 34.99 8.71 -13.65
CA GLY A 19 34.42 10.06 -13.52
C GLY A 19 33.85 10.65 -14.83
N ASP A 20 34.18 10.06 -15.97
CA ASP A 20 33.71 10.42 -17.31
C ASP A 20 32.55 9.54 -17.81
N SER A 21 32.00 8.66 -16.95
CA SER A 21 30.86 7.80 -17.28
C SER A 21 29.61 8.63 -17.61
N LYS A 22 28.94 8.28 -18.71
CA LYS A 22 27.62 8.82 -19.07
C LYS A 22 26.52 8.07 -18.31
N GLU A 23 25.31 8.63 -18.30
CA GLU A 23 24.16 7.98 -17.68
C GLU A 23 23.87 6.59 -18.26
N GLU A 24 24.07 6.40 -19.57
CA GLU A 24 23.94 5.09 -20.22
C GLU A 24 24.96 4.07 -19.68
N ASP A 25 26.19 4.48 -19.37
CA ASP A 25 27.20 3.58 -18.80
C ASP A 25 26.77 3.12 -17.39
N ILE A 26 26.19 4.02 -16.59
CA ILE A 26 25.62 3.70 -15.28
C ILE A 26 24.45 2.72 -15.43
N ASP A 27 23.53 3.02 -16.35
CA ASP A 27 22.35 2.19 -16.61
C ASP A 27 22.76 0.77 -17.05
N ILE A 28 23.78 0.62 -17.92
CA ILE A 28 24.30 -0.69 -18.35
C ILE A 28 24.77 -1.52 -17.15
N HIS A 29 25.56 -0.92 -16.25
CA HIS A 29 26.04 -1.61 -15.06
C HIS A 29 24.89 -1.99 -14.11
N LEU A 30 23.91 -1.12 -13.95
CA LEU A 30 22.71 -1.41 -13.17
C LEU A 30 21.88 -2.55 -13.78
N VAL A 31 21.70 -2.56 -15.11
CA VAL A 31 21.02 -3.65 -15.83
C VAL A 31 21.69 -4.99 -15.53
N HIS A 32 23.02 -5.06 -15.66
CA HIS A 32 23.77 -6.30 -15.39
C HIS A 32 23.62 -6.75 -13.94
N LEU A 33 23.75 -5.83 -12.98
CA LEU A 33 23.60 -6.13 -11.56
C LEU A 33 22.19 -6.62 -11.25
N PHE A 34 21.16 -5.90 -11.71
CA PHE A 34 19.77 -6.23 -11.44
C PHE A 34 19.39 -7.58 -12.04
N ASN A 35 19.77 -7.85 -13.30
CA ASN A 35 19.51 -9.13 -13.94
C ASN A 35 20.22 -10.28 -13.23
N TYR A 36 21.49 -10.09 -12.82
CA TYR A 36 22.22 -11.10 -12.04
C TYR A 36 21.57 -11.39 -10.68
N LEU A 37 21.14 -10.35 -9.95
CA LEU A 37 20.40 -10.52 -8.69
C LEU A 37 19.04 -11.20 -8.93
N SER A 38 18.37 -10.88 -10.04
CA SER A 38 17.15 -11.53 -10.51
C SER A 38 17.29 -13.04 -10.57
N ASP A 39 18.30 -13.47 -11.32
CA ASP A 39 18.62 -14.89 -11.54
C ASP A 39 19.00 -15.56 -10.22
N MET A 40 19.88 -14.93 -9.43
CA MET A 40 20.35 -15.48 -8.16
C MET A 40 19.21 -15.72 -7.15
N PHE A 41 18.18 -14.86 -7.14
CA PHE A 41 17.02 -14.98 -6.26
C PHE A 41 15.80 -15.65 -6.92
N ASN A 42 15.95 -16.21 -8.12
CA ASN A 42 14.87 -16.80 -8.91
C ASN A 42 13.65 -15.88 -9.03
N ASN A 43 13.83 -14.55 -9.07
CA ASN A 43 12.75 -13.55 -9.13
C ASN A 43 11.78 -13.52 -7.92
N LYS A 44 11.94 -14.35 -6.89
CA LYS A 44 10.87 -14.56 -5.88
C LYS A 44 10.80 -13.51 -4.76
N ASN A 45 11.88 -12.80 -4.47
CA ASN A 45 11.98 -11.99 -3.24
C ASN A 45 12.54 -10.58 -3.43
N ILE A 46 12.58 -10.08 -4.65
CA ILE A 46 13.20 -8.79 -4.94
C ILE A 46 12.24 -7.67 -4.59
N THR A 47 12.70 -6.74 -3.75
CA THR A 47 12.02 -5.47 -3.50
C THR A 47 12.75 -4.39 -4.27
N PHE A 48 12.07 -3.75 -5.21
CA PHE A 48 12.62 -2.67 -6.00
C PHE A 48 12.30 -1.34 -5.33
N TRP A 49 13.32 -0.53 -5.05
CA TRP A 49 13.15 0.82 -4.52
C TRP A 49 13.73 1.82 -5.51
N ILE A 50 12.90 2.78 -5.94
CA ILE A 50 13.28 3.79 -6.92
C ILE A 50 12.75 5.18 -6.56
N ARG A 51 13.52 6.21 -6.92
CA ARG A 51 13.09 7.61 -6.90
C ARG A 51 12.47 8.02 -8.24
N PRO A 52 11.41 8.85 -8.27
CA PRO A 52 10.72 9.22 -9.50
C PRO A 52 11.61 9.75 -10.62
N PHE A 53 12.58 10.62 -10.33
CA PHE A 53 13.44 11.21 -11.36
C PHE A 53 14.24 10.15 -12.15
N ARG A 54 14.63 9.04 -11.51
CA ARG A 54 15.34 7.94 -12.18
C ARG A 54 14.50 7.25 -13.26
N ILE A 55 13.18 7.30 -13.14
CA ILE A 55 12.27 6.71 -14.13
C ILE A 55 12.31 7.52 -15.44
N ILE A 56 12.49 8.83 -15.32
CA ILE A 56 12.57 9.77 -16.44
C ILE A 56 13.93 9.66 -17.12
N THR A 57 15.02 9.63 -16.33
CA THR A 57 16.37 9.73 -16.88
C THR A 57 16.96 8.37 -17.30
N SER A 58 16.61 7.28 -16.61
CA SER A 58 17.12 5.94 -16.91
C SER A 58 16.21 5.14 -17.86
N HIS A 59 15.91 5.68 -19.05
CA HIS A 59 15.11 4.93 -20.02
C HIS A 59 15.82 3.64 -20.47
N PHE A 60 17.14 3.67 -20.61
CA PHE A 60 17.90 2.48 -21.01
C PHE A 60 17.76 1.37 -19.97
N LEU A 61 17.86 1.69 -18.68
CA LEU A 61 17.68 0.72 -17.60
C LEU A 61 16.36 -0.05 -17.76
N PHE A 62 15.20 0.62 -17.69
CA PHE A 62 13.91 -0.09 -17.68
C PHE A 62 13.55 -0.77 -19.00
N SER A 63 14.21 -0.41 -20.10
CA SER A 63 14.06 -1.13 -21.38
C SER A 63 14.90 -2.40 -21.49
N ASN A 64 15.93 -2.55 -20.65
CA ASN A 64 16.88 -3.68 -20.71
C ASN A 64 16.84 -4.58 -19.45
N LEU A 65 15.93 -4.30 -18.50
CA LEU A 65 15.68 -5.19 -17.39
C LEU A 65 14.95 -6.46 -17.87
N HIS A 66 15.49 -7.62 -17.51
CA HIS A 66 14.92 -8.93 -17.84
C HIS A 66 14.12 -9.53 -16.66
N PHE A 67 13.60 -8.69 -15.77
CA PHE A 67 12.77 -9.14 -14.65
C PHE A 67 11.53 -9.89 -15.15
N GLU A 68 11.31 -11.11 -14.63
CA GLU A 68 10.01 -11.75 -14.77
C GLU A 68 8.95 -11.04 -13.91
N SER A 69 9.32 -10.73 -12.67
CA SER A 69 8.51 -9.99 -11.70
C SER A 69 9.35 -9.58 -10.50
N CYS A 70 8.82 -8.68 -9.68
CA CYS A 70 9.32 -8.38 -8.34
C CYS A 70 8.25 -8.68 -7.29
N LYS A 71 8.68 -8.79 -6.03
CA LYS A 71 7.76 -9.00 -4.91
C LYS A 71 7.08 -7.68 -4.52
N PHE A 72 7.89 -6.65 -4.35
CA PHE A 72 7.44 -5.32 -3.96
C PHE A 72 8.06 -4.24 -4.84
N LEU A 73 7.25 -3.28 -5.26
CA LEU A 73 7.72 -2.04 -5.89
C LEU A 73 7.50 -0.87 -4.93
N LYS A 74 8.55 -0.12 -4.64
CA LYS A 74 8.49 1.10 -3.84
C LYS A 74 9.01 2.27 -4.67
N ILE A 75 8.14 3.24 -4.89
CA ILE A 75 8.48 4.51 -5.49
C ILE A 75 8.45 5.53 -4.38
N VAL A 76 9.59 6.12 -4.04
CA VAL A 76 9.70 7.11 -2.96
C VAL A 76 10.38 8.34 -3.53
N GLY A 77 9.61 9.42 -3.64
CA GLY A 77 10.07 10.71 -4.11
C GLY A 77 10.10 11.73 -2.98
N GLU A 78 10.74 12.84 -3.28
CA GLU A 78 10.67 14.06 -2.47
C GLU A 78 9.36 14.80 -2.76
N GLU A 79 9.05 15.85 -1.98
CA GLU A 79 7.76 16.54 -2.06
C GLU A 79 7.45 17.13 -3.45
N HIS A 80 8.50 17.52 -4.18
CA HIS A 80 8.41 18.12 -5.51
C HIS A 80 8.42 17.09 -6.65
N ASP A 81 8.70 15.82 -6.37
CA ASP A 81 8.74 14.78 -7.38
C ASP A 81 7.32 14.42 -7.84
N ILE A 82 7.07 14.60 -9.15
CA ILE A 82 5.84 14.18 -9.81
C ILE A 82 6.18 13.02 -10.75
N LEU A 83 5.56 11.88 -10.50
CA LEU A 83 5.64 10.73 -11.39
C LEU A 83 4.51 10.80 -12.43
N SER A 84 4.86 10.78 -13.70
CA SER A 84 3.90 10.78 -14.80
C SER A 84 3.09 9.48 -14.86
N ASN A 85 1.90 9.56 -15.43
CA ASN A 85 1.01 8.40 -15.62
C ASN A 85 1.68 7.28 -16.44
N ASP A 86 2.43 7.67 -17.48
CA ASP A 86 3.21 6.74 -18.32
C ASP A 86 4.36 6.10 -17.54
N GLY A 87 5.02 6.88 -16.68
CA GLY A 87 6.10 6.38 -15.82
C GLY A 87 5.61 5.30 -14.85
N VAL A 88 4.47 5.53 -14.17
CA VAL A 88 3.86 4.50 -13.30
C VAL A 88 3.51 3.25 -14.12
N SER A 89 2.85 3.44 -15.27
CA SER A 89 2.37 2.33 -16.11
C SER A 89 3.53 1.47 -16.62
N ARG A 90 4.59 2.11 -17.12
CA ARG A 90 5.80 1.44 -17.59
C ARG A 90 6.47 0.62 -16.48
N LEU A 91 6.58 1.17 -15.26
CA LEU A 91 7.16 0.41 -14.14
C LEU A 91 6.31 -0.79 -13.74
N LEU A 92 4.98 -0.64 -13.72
CA LEU A 92 4.08 -1.76 -13.43
C LEU A 92 4.20 -2.86 -14.49
N GLU A 93 4.39 -2.48 -15.76
CA GLU A 93 4.56 -3.42 -16.87
C GLU A 93 5.93 -4.12 -16.87
N VAL A 94 7.01 -3.39 -16.61
CA VAL A 94 8.38 -3.92 -16.62
C VAL A 94 8.64 -4.77 -15.37
N LEU A 95 8.28 -4.27 -14.18
CA LEU A 95 8.64 -4.89 -12.90
C LEU A 95 7.59 -5.87 -12.38
N LYS A 96 6.34 -5.80 -12.86
CA LYS A 96 5.23 -6.71 -12.54
C LYS A 96 5.19 -7.12 -11.07
N PRO A 97 4.99 -6.16 -10.14
CA PRO A 97 4.96 -6.47 -8.71
C PRO A 97 3.87 -7.52 -8.43
N THR A 98 4.19 -8.50 -7.59
CA THR A 98 3.30 -9.65 -7.30
C THR A 98 2.62 -9.56 -5.95
N VAL A 99 3.20 -8.85 -4.98
CA VAL A 99 2.64 -8.75 -3.62
C VAL A 99 2.16 -7.35 -3.32
N GLY A 100 2.93 -6.32 -3.64
CA GLY A 100 2.48 -4.97 -3.33
C GLY A 100 3.28 -3.83 -3.91
N ILE A 101 2.66 -2.65 -3.84
CA ILE A 101 3.23 -1.39 -4.29
C ILE A 101 3.15 -0.31 -3.22
N THR A 102 4.18 0.52 -3.14
CA THR A 102 4.19 1.76 -2.38
C THR A 102 4.44 2.92 -3.33
N LEU A 103 3.51 3.88 -3.36
CA LEU A 103 3.61 5.14 -4.07
C LEU A 103 3.74 6.27 -3.04
N ASN A 104 4.99 6.56 -2.68
CA ASN A 104 5.35 7.66 -1.81
C ASN A 104 5.93 8.86 -2.60
N CYS A 105 5.16 9.35 -3.56
CA CYS A 105 5.46 10.52 -4.38
C CYS A 105 4.15 11.11 -4.88
N ARG A 106 4.17 12.28 -5.53
CA ARG A 106 3.00 12.75 -6.28
C ARG A 106 2.89 11.94 -7.57
N VAL A 107 1.67 11.60 -7.95
CA VAL A 107 1.37 11.01 -9.26
C VAL A 107 0.56 12.06 -10.02
N GLU A 108 0.83 12.17 -11.31
CA GLU A 108 0.08 13.02 -12.23
C GLU A 108 -1.43 12.73 -12.15
N GLU A 109 -2.25 13.78 -12.32
CA GLU A 109 -3.70 13.63 -12.30
C GLU A 109 -4.19 12.78 -13.47
N GLY A 110 -5.35 12.14 -13.30
CA GLY A 110 -5.94 11.32 -14.36
C GLY A 110 -5.27 9.95 -14.56
N PHE A 111 -4.45 9.47 -13.63
CA PHE A 111 -3.93 8.10 -13.68
C PHE A 111 -5.06 7.07 -13.71
N GLN A 112 -5.17 6.29 -14.79
CA GLN A 112 -6.26 5.32 -15.01
C GLN A 112 -5.85 3.85 -14.89
N SER A 113 -4.56 3.50 -14.89
CA SER A 113 -4.17 2.10 -14.78
C SER A 113 -4.56 1.51 -13.43
N ARG A 114 -5.20 0.33 -13.44
CA ARG A 114 -5.76 -0.35 -12.24
C ARG A 114 -5.11 -1.69 -11.93
N SER A 115 -4.02 -2.05 -12.59
CA SER A 115 -3.31 -3.30 -12.32
C SER A 115 -2.81 -3.41 -10.87
N HIS A 116 -2.54 -2.27 -10.23
CA HIS A 116 -2.12 -2.22 -8.83
C HIS A 116 -3.23 -2.53 -7.82
N LEU A 117 -4.52 -2.45 -8.21
CA LEU A 117 -5.64 -2.69 -7.30
C LEU A 117 -5.78 -4.17 -6.92
N SER A 118 -5.26 -5.10 -7.72
CA SER A 118 -5.34 -6.54 -7.46
C SER A 118 -4.22 -7.07 -6.57
N LEU A 119 -3.21 -6.24 -6.25
CA LEU A 119 -2.10 -6.61 -5.38
C LEU A 119 -2.58 -6.78 -3.94
N SER A 120 -1.99 -7.71 -3.20
CA SER A 120 -2.33 -7.91 -1.78
C SER A 120 -2.05 -6.65 -0.93
N ARG A 121 -1.08 -5.81 -1.32
CA ARG A 121 -0.70 -4.61 -0.55
C ARG A 121 -0.60 -3.35 -1.38
N LEU A 122 -1.27 -2.30 -0.93
CA LEU A 122 -1.27 -0.98 -1.56
C LEU A 122 -1.01 0.12 -0.53
N LEU A 123 0.04 0.91 -0.72
CA LEU A 123 0.31 2.10 0.09
C LEU A 123 0.45 3.32 -0.82
N VAL A 124 -0.37 4.35 -0.61
CA VAL A 124 -0.37 5.59 -1.41
C VAL A 124 -0.33 6.78 -0.46
N THR A 125 0.69 7.63 -0.56
CA THR A 125 0.83 8.77 0.39
C THR A 125 0.33 10.11 -0.15
N ASN A 126 0.23 10.27 -1.47
CA ASN A 126 -0.38 11.43 -2.12
C ASN A 126 -1.62 10.98 -2.89
N GLY A 127 -2.62 10.49 -2.16
CA GLY A 127 -3.76 9.76 -2.71
C GLY A 127 -4.88 10.59 -3.32
N LYS A 128 -4.72 11.90 -3.55
CA LYS A 128 -5.80 12.76 -4.12
C LYS A 128 -6.31 12.28 -5.48
N TRP A 129 -5.44 11.65 -6.28
CA TRP A 129 -5.78 11.09 -7.58
C TRP A 129 -6.58 9.77 -7.48
N PHE A 130 -6.62 9.15 -6.30
CA PHE A 130 -7.27 7.87 -6.10
C PHE A 130 -8.76 8.09 -5.83
N SER A 131 -9.62 7.60 -6.72
CA SER A 131 -11.06 7.83 -6.63
C SER A 131 -11.72 6.88 -5.62
N PHE A 132 -12.92 7.24 -5.17
CA PHE A 132 -13.73 6.35 -4.34
C PHE A 132 -14.14 5.07 -5.09
N ASP A 133 -14.43 5.16 -6.40
CA ASP A 133 -14.73 3.99 -7.22
C ASP A 133 -13.55 3.00 -7.29
N ASP A 134 -12.33 3.51 -7.23
CA ASP A 134 -11.12 2.67 -7.16
C ASP A 134 -11.01 1.99 -5.80
N LEU A 135 -11.38 2.69 -4.72
CA LEU A 135 -11.38 2.16 -3.36
C LEU A 135 -12.34 0.98 -3.23
N LEU A 136 -13.53 1.06 -3.84
CA LEU A 136 -14.50 -0.05 -3.86
C LEU A 136 -13.95 -1.28 -4.60
N LYS A 137 -13.07 -1.09 -5.59
CA LYS A 137 -12.54 -2.16 -6.45
C LYS A 137 -11.24 -2.78 -5.95
N ILE A 138 -10.74 -2.40 -4.78
CA ILE A 138 -9.48 -2.97 -4.26
C ILE A 138 -9.62 -4.48 -4.03
N GLY A 139 -8.70 -5.25 -4.61
CA GLY A 139 -8.50 -6.67 -4.33
C GLY A 139 -7.50 -6.93 -3.20
N CYS A 140 -7.07 -5.87 -2.51
CA CYS A 140 -6.01 -5.90 -1.51
C CYS A 140 -6.41 -6.59 -0.22
N GLU A 141 -5.41 -7.15 0.47
CA GLU A 141 -5.49 -7.54 1.88
C GLU A 141 -5.21 -6.34 2.79
N VAL A 142 -4.22 -5.51 2.43
CA VAL A 142 -3.82 -4.33 3.20
C VAL A 142 -3.75 -3.11 2.28
N ALA A 143 -4.50 -2.07 2.60
CA ALA A 143 -4.48 -0.81 1.88
C ALA A 143 -4.29 0.37 2.84
N CYS A 144 -3.42 1.31 2.50
CA CYS A 144 -3.16 2.49 3.32
C CYS A 144 -3.06 3.74 2.45
N PHE A 145 -3.82 4.78 2.80
CA PHE A 145 -3.91 6.02 2.04
C PHE A 145 -3.59 7.22 2.94
N LYS A 146 -2.71 8.11 2.47
CA LYS A 146 -2.49 9.46 3.02
C LYS A 146 -2.82 10.51 1.97
N ASN A 147 -3.10 11.73 2.44
CA ASN A 147 -3.43 12.89 1.61
C ASN A 147 -4.47 12.55 0.52
N HIS A 148 -5.51 11.80 0.88
CA HIS A 148 -6.61 11.42 0.01
C HIS A 148 -7.78 12.40 0.14
N SER A 149 -8.80 12.24 -0.71
CA SER A 149 -10.02 13.05 -0.70
C SER A 149 -11.22 12.36 -0.04
N PHE A 150 -11.07 11.14 0.48
CA PHE A 150 -12.18 10.40 1.11
C PHE A 150 -12.74 11.09 2.36
N THR A 151 -14.05 11.00 2.48
CA THR A 151 -14.87 11.60 3.54
C THR A 151 -15.49 10.53 4.44
N GLU A 152 -16.13 10.94 5.54
CA GLU A 152 -16.92 10.03 6.39
C GLU A 152 -18.05 9.33 5.62
N GLU A 153 -18.65 10.03 4.65
CA GLU A 153 -19.69 9.46 3.79
C GLU A 153 -19.13 8.38 2.86
N ASP A 154 -17.90 8.54 2.37
CA ASP A 154 -17.22 7.50 1.59
C ASP A 154 -16.90 6.28 2.46
N VAL A 155 -16.51 6.49 3.72
CA VAL A 155 -16.30 5.41 4.69
C VAL A 155 -17.60 4.65 4.95
N LYS A 156 -18.73 5.36 5.17
CA LYS A 156 -20.06 4.76 5.31
C LYS A 156 -20.42 3.89 4.11
N LYS A 157 -20.24 4.41 2.90
CA LYS A 157 -20.49 3.67 1.65
C LYS A 157 -19.57 2.46 1.52
N PHE A 158 -18.29 2.61 1.84
CA PHE A 158 -17.32 1.51 1.80
C PHE A 158 -17.69 0.38 2.77
N ILE A 159 -18.06 0.70 4.01
CA ILE A 159 -18.47 -0.29 5.01
C ILE A 159 -19.71 -1.03 4.52
N ASN A 160 -20.72 -0.33 3.99
CA ASN A 160 -21.90 -0.98 3.42
C ASN A 160 -21.55 -1.89 2.24
N HIS A 161 -20.69 -1.43 1.33
CA HIS A 161 -20.20 -2.24 0.22
C HIS A 161 -19.51 -3.52 0.70
N TRP A 162 -18.66 -3.41 1.74
CA TRP A 162 -18.05 -4.57 2.36
C TRP A 162 -19.10 -5.46 3.04
N MET A 163 -20.07 -4.91 3.76
CA MET A 163 -21.15 -5.67 4.41
C MET A 163 -21.94 -6.55 3.42
N ASP A 164 -22.04 -6.12 2.16
CA ASP A 164 -22.75 -6.82 1.08
C ASP A 164 -21.94 -7.93 0.39
N GLY A 165 -20.66 -8.15 0.76
CA GLY A 165 -19.85 -9.25 0.22
C GLY A 165 -18.60 -8.83 -0.56
N SER A 166 -18.39 -7.54 -0.81
CA SER A 166 -17.23 -7.03 -1.56
C SER A 166 -15.90 -7.05 -0.81
N ASN A 167 -14.77 -6.99 -1.54
CA ASN A 167 -13.41 -7.00 -0.98
C ASN A 167 -13.16 -8.18 -0.01
N PRO A 168 -13.43 -9.45 -0.40
CA PRO A 168 -13.46 -10.60 0.51
C PRO A 168 -12.10 -11.02 1.09
N LYS A 169 -11.00 -10.44 0.58
CA LYS A 169 -9.61 -10.63 1.03
C LYS A 169 -9.13 -9.52 1.96
N LEU A 170 -9.86 -8.42 2.07
CA LEU A 170 -9.45 -7.26 2.84
C LEU A 170 -9.28 -7.64 4.31
N MET A 171 -8.12 -7.34 4.86
CA MET A 171 -7.76 -7.49 6.27
C MET A 171 -7.65 -6.14 6.97
N HIS A 172 -7.14 -5.13 6.26
CA HIS A 172 -6.91 -3.80 6.83
C HIS A 172 -6.99 -2.70 5.78
N LEU A 173 -7.84 -1.71 6.01
CA LEU A 173 -7.86 -0.43 5.32
C LEU A 173 -7.52 0.67 6.32
N ARG A 174 -6.50 1.47 6.01
CA ARG A 174 -6.09 2.63 6.79
C ARG A 174 -6.23 3.91 6.00
N LEU A 175 -6.93 4.89 6.58
CA LEU A 175 -7.16 6.19 5.99
C LEU A 175 -6.64 7.30 6.93
N HIS A 176 -5.65 8.06 6.47
CA HIS A 176 -5.11 9.20 7.22
C HIS A 176 -5.79 10.51 6.84
N GLY A 177 -5.89 11.45 7.78
CA GLY A 177 -6.47 12.78 7.53
C GLY A 177 -7.82 13.00 8.21
N PHE A 178 -8.29 12.00 8.97
CA PHE A 178 -9.44 12.15 9.87
C PHE A 178 -8.94 12.80 11.18
N ASN A 179 -8.64 14.10 11.18
CA ASN A 179 -8.04 14.77 12.35
C ASN A 179 -8.98 14.87 13.57
N LEU A 180 -10.28 14.79 13.33
CA LEU A 180 -11.32 14.74 14.35
C LEU A 180 -11.90 13.32 14.43
N THR A 181 -12.46 12.97 15.58
CA THR A 181 -13.18 11.71 15.76
C THR A 181 -14.36 11.65 14.79
N PRO A 182 -14.46 10.60 13.94
CA PRO A 182 -15.57 10.45 13.01
C PRO A 182 -16.92 10.32 13.70
N ASN A 183 -18.00 10.72 13.04
CA ASN A 183 -19.34 10.48 13.54
C ASN A 183 -19.75 9.01 13.32
N TRP A 184 -19.41 8.16 14.28
CA TRP A 184 -19.67 6.72 14.21
C TRP A 184 -21.15 6.36 14.14
N GLU A 185 -22.02 7.14 14.81
CA GLU A 185 -23.47 6.93 14.74
C GLU A 185 -23.99 7.09 13.31
N ASN A 186 -23.48 8.08 12.57
CA ASN A 186 -23.82 8.28 11.16
C ASN A 186 -23.17 7.23 10.23
N ILE A 187 -21.87 6.96 10.43
CA ILE A 187 -21.11 6.01 9.58
C ILE A 187 -21.67 4.58 9.68
N LEU A 188 -22.08 4.16 10.88
CA LEU A 188 -22.60 2.82 11.17
C LEU A 188 -24.13 2.79 11.25
N GLU A 189 -24.82 3.80 10.72
CA GLU A 189 -26.28 3.84 10.69
C GLU A 189 -26.86 2.57 10.03
N GLY A 190 -27.76 1.88 10.74
CA GLY A 190 -28.37 0.63 10.28
C GLY A 190 -27.47 -0.61 10.37
N ILE A 191 -26.30 -0.51 11.01
CA ILE A 191 -25.42 -1.63 11.34
C ILE A 191 -25.51 -1.91 12.84
N GLU A 192 -25.78 -3.17 13.19
CA GLU A 192 -25.73 -3.62 14.59
C GLU A 192 -24.28 -3.64 15.07
N VAL A 193 -23.91 -2.66 15.89
CA VAL A 193 -22.63 -2.60 16.59
C VAL A 193 -22.73 -3.40 17.88
N TRP A 194 -21.76 -4.28 18.14
CA TRP A 194 -21.74 -5.08 19.36
C TRP A 194 -21.23 -4.27 20.55
N ASP A 195 -21.87 -4.49 21.71
CA ASP A 195 -21.56 -3.79 22.96
C ASP A 195 -20.07 -3.83 23.33
N GLU A 196 -19.57 -2.68 23.75
CA GLU A 196 -18.25 -2.52 24.36
C GLU A 196 -18.12 -3.47 25.57
N GLY A 197 -17.13 -4.36 25.54
CA GLY A 197 -16.77 -5.23 26.68
C GLY A 197 -16.95 -6.74 26.46
N LYS A 198 -17.68 -7.18 25.42
CA LYS A 198 -17.71 -8.60 25.01
C LYS A 198 -16.78 -8.82 23.81
N SER A 199 -15.47 -8.75 24.06
CA SER A 199 -14.47 -8.91 22.99
C SER A 199 -14.58 -10.30 22.35
N ARG A 200 -15.04 -10.34 21.10
CA ARG A 200 -15.14 -11.57 20.29
C ARG A 200 -13.93 -11.80 19.39
N ARG A 201 -12.90 -10.97 19.59
CA ARG A 201 -11.66 -10.87 18.83
C ARG A 201 -10.48 -10.62 19.76
N PRO A 202 -9.23 -10.80 19.29
CA PRO A 202 -8.04 -10.35 19.99
C PRO A 202 -8.03 -8.85 20.31
N LYS A 203 -7.27 -8.46 21.32
CA LYS A 203 -7.07 -7.04 21.72
C LYS A 203 -6.26 -6.25 20.71
N SER A 204 -5.40 -6.92 19.96
CA SER A 204 -4.53 -6.28 18.99
C SER A 204 -4.57 -6.98 17.64
N PHE A 205 -4.39 -6.18 16.59
CA PHE A 205 -4.32 -6.64 15.22
C PHE A 205 -2.87 -6.54 14.71
N LYS A 206 -2.34 -7.63 14.17
CA LYS A 206 -0.94 -7.70 13.72
C LYS A 206 -0.85 -7.63 12.20
N ILE A 207 -0.09 -6.67 11.70
CA ILE A 207 0.15 -6.48 10.26
C ILE A 207 1.62 -6.75 9.98
N PRO A 208 1.96 -7.85 9.28
CA PRO A 208 3.33 -8.10 8.90
C PRO A 208 3.72 -7.17 7.74
N TYR A 209 4.80 -6.42 7.92
CA TYR A 209 5.55 -5.74 6.86
C TYR A 209 6.87 -6.48 6.61
N VAL A 210 7.58 -6.12 5.54
CA VAL A 210 8.82 -6.81 5.12
C VAL A 210 9.85 -6.93 6.25
N TYR A 211 10.00 -5.89 7.09
CA TYR A 211 11.03 -5.83 8.13
C TYR A 211 10.50 -5.66 9.56
N ARG A 212 9.18 -5.61 9.74
CA ARG A 212 8.56 -5.40 11.06
C ARG A 212 7.13 -5.90 11.09
N VAL A 213 6.62 -6.18 12.28
CA VAL A 213 5.18 -6.37 12.51
C VAL A 213 4.67 -5.12 13.21
N GLU A 214 3.67 -4.49 12.62
CA GLU A 214 2.91 -3.44 13.31
C GLU A 214 1.80 -4.09 14.12
N GLU A 215 1.58 -3.60 15.34
CA GLU A 215 0.53 -4.07 16.22
C GLU A 215 -0.40 -2.89 16.54
N ILE A 216 -1.67 -3.00 16.15
CA ILE A 216 -2.69 -1.98 16.38
C ILE A 216 -3.49 -2.39 17.62
N ASN A 217 -3.54 -1.54 18.64
CA ASN A 217 -4.41 -1.75 19.79
C ASN A 217 -5.87 -1.47 19.40
N CYS A 218 -6.69 -2.51 19.34
CA CYS A 218 -8.08 -2.44 18.89
C CYS A 218 -9.07 -2.35 20.07
N GLN A 219 -8.63 -2.09 21.29
CA GLN A 219 -9.51 -2.12 22.47
C GLN A 219 -10.71 -1.17 22.38
N ASN A 220 -10.54 -0.02 21.73
CA ASN A 220 -11.58 1.01 21.58
C ASN A 220 -12.28 0.93 20.20
N GLY A 221 -12.14 -0.20 19.49
CA GLY A 221 -12.76 -0.39 18.19
C GLY A 221 -14.21 -0.84 18.30
N LEU A 222 -15.05 -0.33 17.41
CA LEU A 222 -16.45 -0.71 17.25
C LEU A 222 -16.56 -1.93 16.34
N ASP A 223 -17.10 -3.01 16.87
CA ASP A 223 -17.18 -4.29 16.17
C ASP A 223 -18.57 -4.53 15.60
N PHE A 224 -18.63 -5.10 14.40
CA PHE A 224 -19.87 -5.51 13.74
C PHE A 224 -19.65 -6.75 12.89
N LYS A 225 -20.74 -7.47 12.59
CA LYS A 225 -20.69 -8.73 11.84
C LYS A 225 -21.15 -8.54 10.42
N ARG A 226 -20.35 -9.03 9.47
CA ARG A 226 -20.71 -9.09 8.06
C ARG A 226 -21.93 -9.98 7.82
N ARG A 227 -22.88 -9.49 7.03
CA ARG A 227 -24.15 -10.20 6.76
C ARG A 227 -23.95 -11.50 5.96
N THR A 228 -22.98 -11.52 5.04
CA THR A 228 -22.83 -12.58 4.04
C THR A 228 -22.05 -13.80 4.51
N ASP A 229 -20.96 -13.61 5.26
CA ASP A 229 -20.06 -14.68 5.70
C ASP A 229 -19.80 -14.70 7.21
N GLY A 230 -20.36 -13.73 7.95
CA GLY A 230 -20.22 -13.63 9.39
C GLY A 230 -18.86 -13.18 9.91
N LYS A 231 -17.95 -12.72 9.04
CA LYS A 231 -16.68 -12.11 9.46
C LYS A 231 -16.92 -10.91 10.38
N ILE A 232 -15.99 -10.67 11.30
CA ILE A 232 -16.02 -9.48 12.15
C ILE A 232 -15.27 -8.36 11.44
N GLY A 233 -15.93 -7.21 11.30
CA GLY A 233 -15.32 -5.94 10.97
C GLY A 233 -15.15 -5.11 12.24
N THR A 234 -14.05 -4.36 12.34
CA THR A 234 -13.81 -3.38 13.41
C THR A 234 -13.47 -2.05 12.78
N VAL A 235 -14.14 -0.97 13.21
CA VAL A 235 -13.71 0.41 12.91
C VAL A 235 -13.19 1.09 14.15
N MET A 236 -12.13 1.87 13.98
CA MET A 236 -11.58 2.68 15.06
C MET A 236 -10.92 3.93 14.51
N HIS A 237 -10.72 4.91 15.40
CA HIS A 237 -10.02 6.12 15.11
C HIS A 237 -8.97 6.40 16.18
N GLN A 238 -7.75 6.70 15.75
CA GLN A 238 -6.67 7.07 16.64
C GLN A 238 -5.67 7.96 15.91
N SER A 239 -5.25 9.06 16.56
CA SER A 239 -4.15 9.93 16.08
C SER A 239 -4.32 10.37 14.62
N GLY A 240 -5.50 10.87 14.27
CA GLY A 240 -5.78 11.39 12.92
C GLY A 240 -6.01 10.32 11.84
N THR A 241 -6.16 9.07 12.25
CA THR A 241 -6.22 7.90 11.36
C THR A 241 -7.48 7.10 11.65
N LEU A 242 -8.17 6.68 10.59
CA LEU A 242 -9.28 5.74 10.62
C LEU A 242 -8.78 4.38 10.16
N ASP A 243 -9.01 3.35 10.96
CA ASP A 243 -8.67 1.96 10.65
C ASP A 243 -9.96 1.14 10.53
N PHE A 244 -10.09 0.42 9.42
CA PHE A 244 -11.08 -0.62 9.20
C PHE A 244 -10.37 -1.97 9.12
N LEU A 245 -10.72 -2.90 10.01
CA LEU A 245 -10.02 -4.17 10.22
C LEU A 245 -10.99 -5.33 10.03
N VAL A 246 -10.52 -6.44 9.45
CA VAL A 246 -11.31 -7.65 9.25
C VAL A 246 -10.59 -8.84 9.86
N TRP A 247 -11.31 -9.59 10.68
CA TRP A 247 -10.77 -10.73 11.41
C TRP A 247 -11.13 -12.04 10.71
N TYR A 248 -10.12 -12.78 10.25
CA TYR A 248 -10.28 -14.06 9.53
C TYR A 248 -10.22 -15.26 10.47
N ASP A 249 -9.29 -15.25 11.43
CA ASP A 249 -9.05 -16.36 12.35
C ASP A 249 -9.37 -15.92 13.78
N LEU A 250 -10.63 -16.10 14.16
CA LEU A 250 -11.11 -15.86 15.52
C LEU A 250 -11.07 -17.11 16.39
N GLN A 251 -10.59 -18.24 15.84
CA GLN A 251 -10.33 -19.44 16.62
C GLN A 251 -8.98 -19.29 17.33
N ALA A 252 -9.05 -18.97 18.61
CA ALA A 252 -8.06 -19.33 19.60
C ALA A 252 -8.71 -20.31 20.58
#